data_AF-D2QC10-F1
#
_entry.id   AF-D2QC10-F1
#
_cell.length_a   1.000
_cell.length_b   1.000
_cell.length_c   1.000
_cell.angle_alpha   90.00
_cell.angle_beta   90.00
_cell.angle_gamma   90.00
#
_symmetry.space_group_name_H-M   'P 1'
#
loop_
_entity.id
_entity.type
_entity.pdbx_description
1 polymer ?
#
loop_
_entity_poly.entity_id
_entity_poly.type
_entity_poly.pdbx_seq_one_letter_code
_entity_poly.pdbx_strand_id
1 'polypeptide(L)' 'MAEQDGLTEPQLSQTLAEDTEKAKGGRSRRAPDVGIWAVREVDLETHAIIEKGASRAGKTMGQYVNEDIRSLVQSQLT' A
#
# COMPACT_ATOMS: atom_id res chain seq x y z
N MET A 1 9.31 33.04 -28.70
CA MET A 1 9.32 31.63 -29.13
C MET A 1 10.49 30.99 -28.40
N ALA A 2 10.43 30.65 -27.11
CA ALA A 2 9.42 29.92 -26.33
C ALA A 2 9.16 28.55 -26.94
N GLU A 3 9.86 27.54 -26.42
CA GLU A 3 9.41 26.15 -26.27
C GLU A 3 10.38 25.46 -25.28
N GLN A 4 10.03 25.58 -23.99
CA GLN A 4 10.40 24.62 -22.96
C GLN A 4 9.37 23.51 -23.04
N ASP A 5 9.78 22.28 -23.32
CA ASP A 5 8.99 21.10 -23.00
C ASP A 5 9.90 19.89 -22.84
N GLY A 6 9.63 19.06 -21.84
CA GLY A 6 10.45 17.88 -21.55
C GLY A 6 10.60 17.50 -20.08
N LEU A 7 9.49 17.57 -19.34
CA LEU A 7 9.05 16.58 -18.35
C LEU A 7 10.12 15.91 -17.45
N THR A 8 10.18 16.37 -16.20
CA THR A 8 10.80 15.71 -15.05
C THR A 8 10.39 14.24 -14.97
N GLU A 9 11.33 13.33 -15.24
CA GLU A 9 11.18 11.90 -14.90
C GLU A 9 11.17 11.74 -13.37
N PRO A 10 10.13 11.15 -12.76
CA PRO A 10 10.22 10.74 -11.37
C PRO A 10 11.16 9.52 -11.29
N GLN A 11 12.32 9.71 -10.67
CA GLN A 11 13.21 8.62 -10.27
C GLN A 11 12.47 7.71 -9.28
N LEU A 12 11.72 6.75 -9.83
CA LEU A 12 11.08 5.67 -9.10
C LEU A 12 12.20 4.72 -8.63
N SER A 13 12.64 4.98 -7.41
CA SER A 13 13.09 3.97 -6.45
C SER A 13 14.06 2.94 -7.01
N GLN A 14 15.25 3.41 -7.38
CA GLN A 14 16.47 2.65 -7.15
C GLN A 14 16.59 2.36 -5.65
N THR A 15 16.03 1.26 -5.19
CA THR A 15 16.66 0.41 -4.18
C THR A 15 16.35 -1.03 -4.56
N LEU A 16 17.12 -1.54 -5.53
CA LEU A 16 17.46 -2.95 -5.58
C LEU A 16 17.97 -3.32 -4.18
N ALA A 17 17.14 -4.00 -3.40
CA ALA A 17 17.57 -4.66 -2.18
C ALA A 17 18.15 -6.02 -2.58
N GLU A 18 19.34 -5.98 -3.18
CA GLU A 18 20.23 -7.14 -3.24
C GLU A 18 21.51 -6.82 -2.46
N ASP A 19 21.89 -7.80 -1.65
CA ASP A 19 23.10 -7.92 -0.84
C ASP A 19 23.34 -6.94 0.32
N THR A 20 22.93 -7.37 1.52
CA THR A 20 23.81 -7.20 2.69
C THR A 20 24.05 -8.54 3.38
N GLU A 21 25.27 -9.03 3.18
CA GLU A 21 25.90 -10.06 3.98
C GLU A 21 25.82 -9.81 5.50
N LYS A 22 25.61 -10.91 6.23
CA LYS A 22 26.10 -11.22 7.60
C LYS A 22 25.62 -10.36 8.78
N ALA A 23 24.62 -10.94 9.45
CA ALA A 23 24.21 -10.86 10.85
C ALA A 23 25.09 -10.11 11.87
N LYS A 24 24.45 -9.15 12.57
CA LYS A 24 24.72 -8.81 13.98
C LYS A 24 23.38 -8.76 14.72
N GLY A 25 23.32 -9.46 15.85
CA GLY A 25 22.10 -9.84 16.57
C GLY A 25 21.01 -8.78 16.61
N GLY A 26 19.89 -9.08 15.96
CA GLY A 26 18.61 -8.43 16.15
C GLY A 26 17.57 -9.53 16.11
N ARG A 27 16.67 -9.56 17.11
CA ARG A 27 15.56 -10.52 17.23
C ARG A 27 15.02 -10.82 15.83
N SER A 28 15.02 -12.10 15.44
CA SER A 28 14.45 -12.54 14.17
C SER A 28 13.15 -11.79 13.96
N ARG A 29 13.05 -10.99 12.90
CA ARG A 29 11.84 -10.25 12.59
C ARG A 29 10.79 -11.32 12.40
N ARG A 30 9.95 -11.52 13.42
CA ARG A 30 8.86 -12.49 13.38
C ARG A 30 8.10 -12.13 12.11
N ALA A 31 7.98 -13.08 11.20
CA ALA A 31 7.19 -12.87 10.00
C ALA A 31 5.83 -12.35 10.48
N PRO A 32 5.32 -11.24 9.91
CA PRO A 32 4.03 -10.72 10.32
C PRO A 32 3.01 -11.85 10.21
N ASP A 33 2.13 -11.98 11.20
CA ASP A 33 1.10 -13.03 11.25
C ASP A 33 0.08 -12.90 10.09
N VAL A 34 0.20 -11.83 9.29
CA VAL A 34 -0.67 -11.50 8.16
C VAL A 34 0.18 -11.34 6.90
N GLY A 35 -0.20 -12.03 5.83
CA GLY A 35 0.43 -11.90 4.52
C GLY A 35 0.20 -10.52 3.90
N ILE A 36 1.20 -10.00 3.18
CA ILE A 36 1.08 -8.77 2.41
C ILE A 36 0.33 -9.08 1.12
N TRP A 37 -0.74 -8.33 0.84
CA TRP A 37 -1.48 -8.42 -0.42
C TRP A 37 -1.48 -7.09 -1.15
N ALA A 38 -1.41 -7.14 -2.47
CA ALA A 38 -1.47 -5.96 -3.33
C ALA A 38 -2.63 -6.11 -4.31
N VAL A 39 -3.49 -5.10 -4.35
CA VAL A 39 -4.56 -4.99 -5.35
C VAL A 39 -4.01 -4.19 -6.52
N ARG A 40 -4.02 -4.78 -7.71
CA ARG A 40 -3.59 -4.13 -8.95
C ARG A 40 -4.78 -3.45 -9.61
N GLU A 41 -4.49 -2.53 -10.54
CA GLU A 41 -5.51 -1.88 -11.38
C GLU A 41 -6.56 -1.11 -10.56
N VAL A 42 -6.16 -0.53 -9.43
CA VAL A 42 -6.99 0.39 -8.66
C VAL A 42 -6.77 1.79 -9.22
N ASP A 43 -7.84 2.40 -9.73
CA ASP A 43 -7.80 3.78 -10.19
C ASP A 43 -7.46 4.74 -9.03
N LEU A 44 -6.79 5.84 -9.35
CA LEU A 44 -6.40 6.86 -8.36
C LEU A 44 -7.61 7.40 -7.58
N GLU A 45 -8.74 7.56 -8.26
CA GLU A 45 -9.99 7.99 -7.64
C GLU A 45 -10.47 6.97 -6.61
N THR A 46 -10.50 5.68 -6.99
CA THR A 46 -10.91 4.60 -6.09
C THR A 46 -9.99 4.52 -4.88
N HIS A 47 -8.67 4.60 -5.08
CA HIS A 47 -7.71 4.64 -3.98
C HIS A 47 -8.00 5.80 -3.02
N ALA A 48 -8.20 7.01 -3.55
CA ALA A 48 -8.47 8.21 -2.74
C ALA A 48 -9.79 8.10 -1.96
N ILE A 49 -10.84 7.51 -2.55
CA ILE A 49 -12.12 7.28 -1.86
C ILE A 49 -11.94 6.32 -0.68
N ILE A 50 -11.23 5.20 -0.89
CA ILE A 50 -10.98 4.22 0.16
C ILE A 50 -10.12 4.82 1.28
N GLU A 51 -9.07 5.56 0.92
CA GLU A 51 -8.19 6.24 1.88
C GLU A 51 -8.92 7.27 2.73
N LYS A 52 -9.81 8.05 2.10
CA LYS A 52 -10.69 8.99 2.79
C LYS A 52 -11.66 8.26 3.72
N GLY A 53 -12.18 7.10 3.31
CA GLY A 53 -13.03 6.23 4.13
C GLY A 53 -12.30 5.76 5.39
N ALA A 54 -11.09 5.22 5.24
CA ALA A 54 -10.23 4.80 6.36
C ALA A 54 -9.94 5.97 7.32
N SER A 55 -9.56 7.13 6.76
CA SER A 55 -9.27 8.35 7.53
C SER A 55 -10.49 8.82 8.34
N ARG A 56 -11.69 8.79 7.76
CA ARG A 56 -12.94 9.15 8.44
C ARG A 56 -13.32 8.19 9.57
N ALA A 57 -13.01 6.90 9.40
CA ALA A 57 -13.22 5.90 10.43
C ALA A 57 -12.15 5.95 11.54
N GLY A 58 -11.09 6.76 11.39
CA GLY A 58 -9.96 6.80 12.31
C GLY A 58 -9.12 5.52 12.28
N LYS A 59 -9.14 4.79 11.16
CA LYS A 59 -8.48 3.49 10.99
C LYS A 59 -7.35 3.58 9.97
N THR A 60 -6.35 2.72 10.12
CA THR A 60 -5.36 2.49 9.05
C THR A 60 -6.03 1.82 7.85
N MET A 61 -5.45 1.94 6.65
CA MET A 61 -5.96 1.27 5.45
C MET A 61 -6.14 -0.24 5.66
N GLY A 62 -5.16 -0.90 6.30
CA GLY A 62 -5.23 -2.33 6.58
C GLY A 62 -6.37 -2.70 7.54
N GLN A 63 -6.62 -1.90 8.58
CA GLN A 63 -7.75 -2.10 9.49
C GLN A 63 -9.09 -1.89 8.78
N TYR A 64 -9.20 -0.82 7.99
CA TYR A 64 -10.42 -0.50 7.23
C TYR A 64 -10.79 -1.61 6.23
N VAL A 65 -9.80 -2.14 5.51
CA VAL A 65 -10.00 -3.28 4.60
C VAL A 65 -10.41 -4.53 5.38
N ASN A 66 -9.77 -4.81 6.52
CA ASN A 66 -10.04 -6.01 7.31
C ASN A 66 -11.39 -5.98 8.02
N GLU A 67 -11.87 -4.83 8.47
CA GLU A 67 -13.10 -4.75 9.27
C GLU A 67 -14.28 -4.34 8.40
N ASP A 68 -14.22 -3.15 7.80
CA ASP A 68 -15.36 -2.52 7.13
C ASP A 68 -15.62 -3.14 5.76
N ILE A 69 -14.57 -3.28 4.93
CA ILE A 69 -14.71 -3.90 3.60
C ILE A 69 -15.05 -5.39 3.73
N ARG A 70 -14.45 -6.11 4.70
CA ARG A 70 -14.82 -7.51 4.97
C ARG A 70 -16.31 -7.63 5.33
N SER A 71 -16.80 -6.80 6.24
CA SER A 71 -18.21 -6.79 6.64
C SER A 71 -19.12 -6.52 5.45
N LEU A 72 -18.78 -5.54 4.61
CA LEU A 72 -19.50 -5.22 3.37
C LEU A 72 -19.52 -6.41 2.40
N VAL A 73 -18.39 -7.09 2.18
CA VAL A 73 -18.34 -8.24 1.28
C VAL A 73 -19.14 -9.41 1.86
N GLN A 74 -19.03 -9.66 3.17
CA GLN A 74 -19.80 -10.71 3.85
C GLN A 74 -21.31 -10.49 3.72
N SER A 75 -21.79 -9.24 3.77
CA SER A 75 -23.21 -8.94 3.60
C SER A 75 -23.75 -9.20 2.18
N GLN A 76 -22.87 -9.42 1.19
CA GLN A 76 -23.27 -9.77 -0.18
C GLN A 76 -23.24 -11.28 -0.44
N LEU A 77 -22.68 -12.06 0.48
CA LEU A 77 -22.56 -13.52 0.36
C LEU A 77 -23.73 -14.28 1.00
N THR A 78 -24.67 -13.56 1.63
CA THR A 78 -25.83 -14.09 2.36
C THR A 78 -27.08 -13.34 1.95
#